data_AF-A0A5J6MUX2-F1
#
_entry.id   AF-A0A5J6MUX2-F1
#
_cell.length_a   1.000
_cell.length_b   1.000
_cell.length_c   1.000
_cell.angle_alpha   90.00
_cell.angle_beta   90.00
_cell.angle_gamma   90.00
#
_symmetry.space_group_name_H-M   'P 1'
#
loop_
_entity.id
_entity.type
_entity.pdbx_description
1 polymer ?
#
loop_
_entity_poly.entity_id
_entity_poly.type
_entity_poly.pdbx_seq_one_letter_code
_entity_poly.pdbx_strand_id
1 'polypeptide(L)'
;MVLSALYHCAEALVDRPILFVDVESEAVQIGVEALCWDTGLQATTLPPRQPLSLDRTCLFAAILRRGVAGPRLHAARQAGATTLIAVQFPSSYADAGVLDLVPAAHDPCRFADRLVAALAQAKIL
;
A
#
# COMPACT_ATOMS: atom_id res chain seq x y z
N MET A 1 -5.47 7.80 5.69
CA MET A 1 -4.04 7.75 5.31
C MET A 1 -3.85 7.11 3.94
N VAL A 2 -3.99 5.78 3.78
CA VAL A 2 -3.76 5.13 2.47
C VAL A 2 -4.70 5.66 1.38
N LEU A 3 -6.02 5.71 1.64
CA LEU A 3 -6.99 6.27 0.68
C LEU A 3 -6.63 7.70 0.24
N SER A 4 -6.30 8.56 1.20
CA SER A 4 -5.87 9.94 0.95
C SER A 4 -4.59 9.99 0.11
N ALA A 5 -3.62 9.13 0.37
CA ALA A 5 -2.39 9.06 -0.41
C ALA A 5 -2.66 8.61 -1.86
N LEU A 6 -3.54 7.64 -2.06
CA LEU A 6 -3.95 7.22 -3.41
C LEU A 6 -4.65 8.35 -4.17
N TYR A 7 -5.49 9.13 -3.49
CA TYR A 7 -6.11 10.31 -4.09
C TYR A 7 -5.05 11.31 -4.63
N HIS A 8 -3.98 11.56 -3.86
CA HIS A 8 -2.89 12.45 -4.26
C HIS A 8 -2.04 11.94 -5.43
N CYS A 9 -2.09 10.65 -5.75
CA CYS A 9 -1.35 10.07 -6.88
C CYS A 9 -2.23 9.31 -7.87
N ALA A 10 -3.54 9.63 -7.91
CA ALA A 10 -4.50 8.88 -8.70
C ALA A 10 -4.15 8.85 -10.19
N GLU A 11 -3.67 9.97 -10.75
CA GLU A 11 -3.24 10.04 -12.15
C GLU A 11 -2.14 9.01 -12.49
N ALA A 12 -1.22 8.74 -11.56
CA ALA A 12 -0.15 7.76 -11.76
C ALA A 12 -0.61 6.30 -11.60
N LEU A 13 -1.87 6.10 -11.20
CA LEU A 13 -2.46 4.80 -10.86
C LEU A 13 -3.67 4.43 -11.73
N VAL A 14 -4.14 5.33 -12.60
CA VAL A 14 -5.40 5.16 -13.35
C VAL A 14 -5.49 3.84 -14.13
N ASP A 15 -4.39 3.39 -14.72
CA ASP A 15 -4.33 2.14 -15.50
C ASP A 15 -3.84 0.93 -14.68
N ARG A 16 -3.79 1.06 -13.35
CA ARG A 16 -3.25 0.01 -12.47
C ARG A 16 -4.34 -0.52 -11.54
N PRO A 17 -4.61 -1.84 -11.57
CA PRO A 17 -5.55 -2.43 -10.63
C PRO A 17 -4.98 -2.38 -9.21
N ILE A 18 -5.79 -1.92 -8.27
CA ILE A 18 -5.45 -1.79 -6.84
C ILE A 18 -6.28 -2.80 -6.07
N LEU A 19 -5.61 -3.59 -5.21
CA LEU A 19 -6.27 -4.52 -4.31
C LEU A 19 -5.98 -4.16 -2.87
N PHE A 20 -7.03 -3.78 -2.13
CA PHE A 20 -6.97 -3.64 -0.69
C PHE A 20 -7.21 -5.00 -0.04
N VAL A 21 -6.25 -5.48 0.73
CA VAL A 21 -6.31 -6.80 1.37
C VAL A 21 -6.66 -6.71 2.83
N ASP A 22 -7.29 -7.77 3.34
CA ASP A 22 -7.63 -7.93 4.75
C ASP A 22 -8.50 -6.77 5.30
N VAL A 23 -9.45 -6.30 4.48
CA VAL A 23 -10.37 -5.19 4.82
C VAL A 23 -11.55 -5.69 5.66
N GLU A 24 -11.58 -5.33 6.94
CA GLU A 24 -12.70 -5.66 7.86
C GLU A 24 -13.73 -4.54 7.99
N SER A 25 -13.32 -3.29 7.80
CA SER A 25 -14.13 -2.13 8.11
C SER A 25 -15.00 -1.74 6.90
N GLU A 26 -16.31 -1.69 7.10
CA GLU A 26 -17.27 -1.15 6.13
C GLU A 26 -16.92 0.29 5.72
N ALA A 27 -16.45 1.11 6.66
CA ALA A 27 -16.01 2.47 6.36
C ALA A 27 -14.83 2.51 5.39
N VAL A 28 -13.93 1.52 5.42
CA VAL A 28 -12.84 1.41 4.43
C VAL A 28 -13.39 1.00 3.07
N GLN A 29 -14.37 0.07 3.02
CA GLN A 29 -15.01 -0.34 1.77
C GLN A 29 -15.70 0.84 1.09
N ILE A 30 -16.52 1.59 1.83
CA ILE A 30 -17.17 2.83 1.36
C ILE A 30 -16.12 3.85 0.91
N GLY A 31 -15.02 3.99 1.66
CA GLY A 31 -13.92 4.88 1.28
C GLY A 31 -13.21 4.48 -0.02
N VAL A 32 -13.09 3.18 -0.31
CA VAL A 32 -12.57 2.67 -1.58
C VAL A 32 -13.54 2.96 -2.72
N GLU A 33 -14.84 2.72 -2.52
CA GLU A 33 -15.87 3.03 -3.53
C GLU A 33 -15.91 4.52 -3.87
N ALA A 34 -15.87 5.39 -2.87
CA ALA A 34 -15.79 6.84 -3.05
C ALA A 34 -14.53 7.24 -3.82
N LEU A 35 -13.37 6.67 -3.48
CA LEU A 35 -12.12 6.90 -4.19
C LEU A 35 -12.25 6.51 -5.67
N CYS A 36 -12.77 5.33 -5.99
CA CYS A 36 -12.99 4.87 -7.36
C CYS A 36 -13.91 5.82 -8.14
N TRP A 37 -15.01 6.25 -7.52
CA TRP A 37 -15.95 7.18 -8.12
C TRP A 37 -15.32 8.54 -8.44
N ASP A 38 -14.58 9.11 -7.49
CA ASP A 38 -14.01 10.45 -7.61
C ASP A 38 -12.82 10.53 -8.58
N THR A 39 -12.07 9.43 -8.71
CA THR A 39 -10.75 9.44 -9.39
C THR A 39 -10.68 8.56 -10.63
N GLY A 40 -11.67 7.68 -10.85
CA GLY A 40 -11.65 6.67 -11.91
C GLY A 40 -10.69 5.51 -11.64
N LEU A 41 -10.07 5.43 -10.46
CA LEU A 41 -9.21 4.32 -10.09
C LEU A 41 -9.96 2.99 -10.06
N GLN A 42 -9.26 1.92 -10.44
CA GLN A 42 -9.76 0.55 -10.36
C GLN A 42 -9.29 -0.10 -9.07
N ALA A 43 -10.04 0.08 -7.98
CA ALA A 43 -9.73 -0.55 -6.70
C ALA A 43 -10.80 -1.55 -6.25
N THR A 44 -10.35 -2.66 -5.66
CA THR A 44 -11.21 -3.70 -5.07
C THR A 44 -10.76 -4.01 -3.66
N THR A 45 -11.68 -4.52 -2.83
CA THR A 45 -11.40 -4.95 -1.46
C THR A 45 -11.53 -6.45 -1.31
N LEU A 46 -10.61 -7.06 -0.56
CA LEU A 46 -10.64 -8.45 -0.16
C LEU A 46 -10.82 -8.57 1.35
N PRO A 47 -11.78 -9.37 1.84
CA PRO A 47 -11.92 -9.59 3.27
C PRO A 47 -10.76 -10.42 3.83
N PRO A 48 -10.55 -10.41 5.16
CA PRO A 48 -9.46 -11.13 5.80
C PRO A 48 -9.48 -12.62 5.54
N ARG A 49 -8.31 -13.24 5.62
CA ARG A 49 -8.11 -14.70 5.58
C ARG A 49 -8.51 -15.35 4.25
N GLN A 50 -8.85 -14.58 3.23
CA GLN A 50 -9.00 -15.13 1.89
C GLN A 50 -7.62 -15.50 1.29
N PRO A 51 -7.50 -16.69 0.67
CA PRO A 51 -6.32 -17.04 -0.11
C PRO A 51 -6.07 -15.99 -1.19
N LEU A 52 -4.83 -15.53 -1.32
CA LEU A 52 -4.44 -14.57 -2.34
C LEU A 52 -3.06 -14.94 -2.88
N SER A 53 -2.99 -15.14 -4.19
CA SER A 53 -1.71 -15.16 -4.90
C SER A 53 -1.27 -13.73 -5.18
N LEU A 54 0.02 -13.45 -4.92
CA LEU A 54 0.65 -12.16 -5.19
C LEU A 54 1.62 -12.25 -6.38
N ASP A 55 1.53 -13.31 -7.19
CA ASP A 55 2.50 -13.62 -8.27
C ASP A 55 2.46 -12.60 -9.42
N ARG A 56 1.40 -11.79 -9.50
CA ARG A 56 1.26 -10.69 -10.47
C ARG A 56 1.35 -9.30 -9.81
N THR A 57 1.76 -9.24 -8.55
CA THR A 57 1.85 -7.98 -7.81
C THR A 57 3.18 -7.31 -8.10
N CYS A 58 3.15 -6.16 -8.77
CA CYS A 58 4.36 -5.36 -9.00
C CYS A 58 4.80 -4.58 -7.76
N LEU A 59 3.85 -4.10 -6.95
CA LEU A 59 4.07 -3.34 -5.71
C LEU A 59 3.08 -3.76 -4.62
N PHE A 60 3.63 -4.05 -3.44
CA PHE A 60 2.89 -4.18 -2.19
C PHE A 60 3.22 -2.99 -1.28
N ALA A 61 2.23 -2.17 -0.94
CA ALA A 61 2.41 -0.97 -0.13
C ALA A 61 1.52 -1.01 1.13
N ALA A 62 2.06 -0.56 2.27
CA ALA A 62 1.31 -0.48 3.51
C ALA A 62 1.83 0.63 4.44
N ILE A 63 0.92 1.18 5.25
CA ILE A 63 1.24 1.98 6.43
C ILE A 63 0.89 1.13 7.66
N LEU A 64 1.90 0.80 8.47
CA LEU A 64 1.76 -0.08 9.62
C LEU A 64 2.01 0.68 10.92
N ARG A 65 1.35 0.28 12.00
CA ARG A 65 1.44 0.99 13.28
C ARG A 65 2.79 0.80 13.97
N ARG A 66 3.27 -0.45 14.14
CA ARG A 66 4.40 -0.76 15.04
C ARG A 66 5.51 -1.64 14.45
N GLY A 67 5.37 -2.18 13.26
CA GLY A 67 6.40 -3.04 12.70
C GLY A 67 6.06 -3.54 11.31
N VAL A 68 7.03 -4.25 10.72
CA VAL A 68 7.00 -4.77 9.35
C VAL A 68 6.72 -6.28 9.29
N ALA A 69 6.40 -6.91 10.41
CA ALA A 69 6.09 -8.34 10.42
C ALA A 69 4.63 -8.56 10.01
N GLY A 70 4.40 -9.31 8.92
CA GLY A 70 3.06 -9.70 8.50
C GLY A 70 3.09 -10.76 7.39
N PRO A 71 2.15 -11.72 7.39
CA PRO A 71 2.13 -12.82 6.42
C PRO A 71 2.00 -12.33 4.98
N ARG A 72 1.22 -11.26 4.73
CA ARG A 72 1.09 -10.65 3.40
C ARG A 72 2.38 -10.01 2.90
N LEU A 73 3.14 -9.34 3.77
CA LEU A 73 4.42 -8.77 3.38
C LEU A 73 5.42 -9.87 3.01
N HIS A 74 5.46 -10.95 3.80
CA HIS A 74 6.33 -12.09 3.49
C HIS A 74 5.96 -12.71 2.14
N ALA A 75 4.67 -12.97 1.90
CA ALA A 75 4.18 -13.48 0.62
C ALA A 75 4.50 -12.54 -0.55
N ALA A 76 4.34 -11.23 -0.39
CA ALA A 76 4.67 -10.24 -1.42
C ALA A 76 6.16 -10.30 -1.79
N ARG A 77 7.05 -10.39 -0.79
CA ARG A 77 8.49 -10.51 -1.01
C ARG A 77 8.85 -11.83 -1.70
N GLN A 78 8.22 -12.93 -1.31
CA GLN A 78 8.43 -14.24 -1.95
C GLN A 78 7.98 -14.25 -3.41
N ALA A 79 6.89 -13.55 -3.72
CA ALA A 79 6.41 -13.35 -5.09
C ALA A 79 7.26 -12.37 -5.91
N GLY A 80 8.31 -11.77 -5.32
CA GLY A 80 9.19 -10.83 -6.01
C GLY A 80 8.61 -9.42 -6.18
N ALA A 81 7.51 -9.09 -5.49
CA ALA A 81 6.92 -7.77 -5.53
C ALA A 81 7.84 -6.73 -4.88
N THR A 82 7.85 -5.52 -5.43
CA THR A 82 8.44 -4.35 -4.75
C THR A 82 7.64 -4.11 -3.47
N THR A 83 8.29 -3.76 -2.36
CA THR A 83 7.59 -3.48 -1.10
C THR A 83 7.86 -2.08 -0.58
N LEU A 84 6.79 -1.33 -0.31
CA LEU A 84 6.85 0.00 0.34
C LEU A 84 6.11 -0.04 1.68
N ILE A 85 6.87 -0.10 2.78
CA ILE A 85 6.28 -0.25 4.11
C ILE A 85 6.69 0.91 5.00
N ALA A 86 5.75 1.82 5.25
CA ALA A 86 5.94 2.93 6.17
C ALA A 86 5.42 2.54 7.57
N VAL A 87 6.23 2.76 8.62
CA VAL A 87 5.86 2.42 10.00
C VAL A 87 5.67 3.70 10.82
N GLN A 88 4.50 3.87 11.44
CA GLN A 88 4.17 5.09 12.20
C GLN A 88 4.96 5.21 13.50
N PHE A 89 5.13 4.11 14.21
CA PHE A 89 5.82 4.05 15.50
C PHE A 89 6.84 2.90 15.47
N PRO A 90 7.96 3.06 14.74
CA PRO A 90 8.98 2.02 14.65
C PRO A 90 9.61 1.76 16.02
N SER A 91 10.16 0.55 16.19
CA SER A 91 10.93 0.23 17.40
C SER A 91 12.26 0.99 17.41
N SER A 92 12.90 1.07 18.59
CA SER A 92 14.23 1.68 18.75
C SER A 92 15.34 0.99 17.96
N TYR A 93 15.09 -0.22 17.45
CA TYR A 93 16.04 -1.03 16.67
C TYR A 93 15.68 -1.10 15.18
N ALA A 94 14.79 -0.22 14.71
CA ALA A 94 14.43 -0.16 13.30
C ALA A 94 15.64 0.22 12.44
N ASP A 95 15.75 -0.40 11.26
CA ASP A 95 16.78 -0.05 10.30
C ASP A 95 16.55 1.35 9.68
N ALA A 96 17.60 1.89 9.04
CA ALA A 96 17.55 3.21 8.42
C ALA A 96 16.45 3.33 7.35
N GLY A 97 16.18 2.26 6.58
CA GLY A 97 15.15 2.28 5.55
C GLY A 97 13.74 2.44 6.12
N VAL A 98 13.46 1.80 7.26
CA VAL A 98 12.19 1.99 7.99
C VAL A 98 12.10 3.40 8.56
N LEU A 99 13.18 3.93 9.13
CA LEU A 99 13.21 5.28 9.70
C LEU A 99 13.01 6.37 8.64
N ASP A 100 13.58 6.21 7.45
CA ASP A 100 13.43 7.13 6.31
C ASP A 100 11.97 7.28 5.82
N LEU A 101 11.14 6.27 6.08
CA LEU A 101 9.73 6.25 5.70
C LEU A 101 8.79 6.75 6.81
N VAL A 102 9.30 7.08 8.00
CA VAL A 102 8.47 7.58 9.11
C VAL A 102 7.68 8.84 8.71
N PRO A 103 8.25 9.86 8.03
CA PRO A 103 7.46 11.01 7.61
C PRO A 103 6.30 10.62 6.69
N ALA A 104 6.52 9.66 5.79
CA ALA A 104 5.48 9.15 4.89
C ALA A 104 4.40 8.32 5.64
N ALA A 105 4.71 7.77 6.82
CA ALA A 105 3.70 7.07 7.63
C ALA A 105 2.65 8.02 8.26
N HIS A 106 2.97 9.32 8.35
CA HIS A 106 2.14 10.34 8.98
C HIS A 106 1.64 11.43 8.03
N ASP A 107 2.12 11.45 6.78
CA ASP A 107 1.77 12.44 5.77
C ASP A 107 1.34 11.71 4.47
N PRO A 108 0.06 11.84 4.06
CA PRO A 108 -0.45 11.12 2.90
C PRO A 108 0.19 11.61 1.58
N CYS A 109 0.57 12.90 1.47
CA CYS A 109 1.24 13.42 0.28
C CYS A 109 2.63 12.79 0.15
N ARG A 110 3.39 12.75 1.25
CA ARG A 110 4.70 12.09 1.25
C ARG A 110 4.60 10.60 0.96
N PHE A 111 3.55 9.92 1.45
CA PHE A 111 3.34 8.52 1.10
C PHE A 111 3.02 8.35 -0.39
N ALA A 112 2.21 9.24 -0.97
CA ALA A 112 1.92 9.26 -2.39
C ALA A 112 3.19 9.40 -3.24
N ASP A 113 4.08 10.33 -2.89
CA ASP A 113 5.37 10.52 -3.58
C ASP A 113 6.22 9.24 -3.54
N ARG A 114 6.30 8.60 -2.36
CA ARG A 114 7.04 7.33 -2.19
C ARG A 114 6.41 6.19 -2.97
N LEU A 115 5.07 6.17 -3.06
CA LEU A 115 4.33 5.16 -3.80
C LEU A 115 4.59 5.28 -5.31
N VAL A 116 4.54 6.50 -5.86
CA VAL A 116 4.87 6.75 -7.27
C VAL A 116 6.33 6.38 -7.56
N ALA A 117 7.26 6.77 -6.69
CA ALA A 117 8.68 6.43 -6.84
C ALA A 117 8.92 4.91 -6.80
N ALA A 118 8.25 4.19 -5.89
CA ALA A 118 8.34 2.74 -5.80
C ALA A 118 7.74 2.06 -7.05
N LEU A 119 6.65 2.58 -7.59
CA LEU A 119 6.06 2.06 -8.83
C LEU A 119 6.95 2.23 -10.05
N ALA A 120 7.68 3.35 -10.14
CA ALA A 120 8.63 3.57 -11.23
C ALA A 120 9.80 2.57 -11.22
N GLN A 121 10.11 2.00 -10.05
CA GLN A 121 11.16 1.00 -9.86
C GLN A 121 10.62 -0.44 -9.89
N ALA A 122 9.30 -0.61 -9.84
CA ALA A 122 8.68 -1.91 -9.82
C ALA A 122 8.84 -2.60 -11.17
N LYS A 123 9.30 -3.86 -11.13
CA LYS A 123 9.34 -4.69 -12.33
C LYS A 123 7.90 -4.92 -12.80
N ILE A 124 7.62 -4.63 -14.06
CA ILE A 124 6.38 -5.06 -14.72
C ILE A 124 6.55 -6.56 -14.96
N LEU A 125 5.76 -7.37 -14.24
CA LEU A 125 5.71 -8.83 -14.38
C LEU A 125 4.78 -9.22 -15.52
#